data_AF-A0A922ZH42-F1
#
_entry.id   AF-A0A922ZH42-F1
#
_cell.length_a   1.000
_cell.length_b   1.000
_cell.length_c   1.000
_cell.angle_alpha   90.00
_cell.angle_beta   90.00
_cell.angle_gamma   90.00
#
_symmetry.space_group_name_H-M   'P 1'
#
loop_
_entity.id
_entity.type
_entity.pdbx_description
1 polymer ?
#
loop_
_entity_poly.entity_id
_entity_poly.type
_entity_poly.pdbx_seq_one_letter_code
_entity_poly.pdbx_strand_id
1 'polypeptide(L)'
;MLSFLLSLGLGFGSIDQTQLPAHQVEQIARKVMTELEVEMRTKPSLIVTERPEPTPLGALAYANGKCVVIVNTNEMAWAQWGRFLNESNRAHWQQIIAASVAHEMGHCFRESRSFVANYEVDEDEFRGIQNTGGFGPKPEMVYKQELFADTVAILYAKENAGNNADYVIESMIQAREKFSANDPTHNTAKMLNRLIAAKMTRQGDETLGLAATRLLSAL
;
A
#
# COMPACT_ATOMS: atom_id res chain seq x y z
N MET A 1 7.28 6.67 12.99
CA MET A 1 6.53 7.65 12.18
C MET A 1 5.07 7.22 12.28
N LEU A 2 4.23 8.09 12.83
CA LEU A 2 2.79 7.86 13.02
C LEU A 2 2.09 8.45 11.80
N SER A 3 1.42 7.61 11.00
CA SER A 3 0.40 8.10 10.06
C SER A 3 -0.90 8.26 10.84
N PHE A 4 -1.34 9.51 10.97
CA PHE A 4 -2.61 9.91 11.58
C PHE A 4 -3.20 10.97 10.66
N LEU A 5 -4.43 10.77 10.18
CA LEU A 5 -5.56 11.64 10.50
C LEU A 5 -6.89 11.01 10.05
N LEU A 6 -7.90 11.26 10.87
CA LEU A 6 -9.25 10.73 10.85
C LEU A 6 -9.98 11.01 9.52
N SER A 7 -10.74 10.04 9.04
CA SER A 7 -12.04 10.33 8.43
C SER A 7 -13.11 9.36 8.95
N LEU A 8 -13.90 9.87 9.89
CA LEU A 8 -15.13 9.28 10.40
C LEU A 8 -16.20 9.37 9.30
N GLY A 9 -16.79 8.20 9.00
CA GLY A 9 -18.19 8.05 8.59
C GLY A 9 -18.61 8.62 7.25
N LEU A 10 -18.94 7.73 6.31
CA LEU A 10 -20.30 7.55 5.76
C LEU A 10 -20.23 6.60 4.54
N GLY A 11 -20.81 5.41 4.69
CA GLY A 11 -21.38 4.66 3.56
C GLY A 11 -20.68 3.42 3.01
N PHE A 12 -19.56 2.94 3.57
CA PHE A 12 -18.97 1.66 3.15
C PHE A 12 -19.21 0.61 4.23
N GLY A 13 -19.67 -0.59 3.84
CA GLY A 13 -20.04 -1.66 4.75
C GLY A 13 -18.92 -1.91 5.76
N SER A 14 -19.21 -1.76 7.05
CA SER A 14 -18.22 -1.98 8.10
C SER A 14 -17.91 -3.47 8.19
N ILE A 15 -16.65 -3.83 8.00
CA ILE A 15 -16.17 -5.19 8.28
C ILE A 15 -15.81 -5.31 9.75
N ASP A 16 -16.27 -6.38 10.36
CA ASP A 16 -15.91 -6.76 11.73
C ASP A 16 -15.09 -8.07 11.75
N GLN A 17 -14.67 -8.49 12.95
CA GLN A 17 -13.90 -9.71 13.12
C GLN A 17 -14.72 -11.00 12.91
N THR A 18 -16.04 -10.92 12.82
CA THR A 18 -16.88 -12.08 12.47
C THR A 18 -16.85 -12.35 10.97
N GLN A 19 -16.83 -11.29 10.16
CA GLN A 19 -16.75 -11.37 8.71
C GLN A 19 -15.32 -11.62 8.22
N LEU A 20 -14.34 -10.96 8.86
CA LEU A 20 -12.91 -11.10 8.59
C LEU A 20 -12.15 -11.34 9.89
N PRO A 21 -11.98 -12.60 10.31
CA PRO A 21 -11.24 -12.92 11.52
C PRO A 21 -9.78 -12.46 11.46
N ALA A 22 -9.25 -11.91 12.55
CA ALA A 22 -7.88 -11.39 12.60
C ALA A 22 -6.82 -12.45 12.24
N HIS A 23 -7.04 -13.71 12.66
CA HIS A 23 -6.14 -14.82 12.33
C HIS A 23 -6.03 -15.08 10.83
N GLN A 24 -7.08 -14.80 10.04
CA GLN A 24 -7.05 -14.94 8.59
C GLN A 24 -6.12 -13.90 7.97
N VAL A 25 -6.24 -12.64 8.39
CA VAL A 25 -5.36 -11.55 7.95
C VAL A 25 -3.92 -11.82 8.37
N GLU A 26 -3.70 -12.28 9.60
CA GLU A 26 -2.38 -12.67 10.08
C GLU A 26 -1.75 -13.78 9.23
N GLN A 27 -2.49 -14.83 8.89
CA GLN A 27 -1.99 -15.93 8.06
C GLN A 27 -1.59 -15.45 6.66
N ILE A 28 -2.42 -14.62 6.03
CA ILE A 28 -2.11 -14.01 4.74
C ILE A 28 -0.84 -13.15 4.87
N ALA A 29 -0.77 -12.29 5.90
CA ALA A 29 0.37 -11.43 6.12
C ALA A 29 1.67 -12.21 6.30
N ARG A 30 1.66 -13.28 7.11
CA ARG A 30 2.82 -14.15 7.29
C ARG A 30 3.29 -14.78 5.99
N LYS A 31 2.35 -15.21 5.13
CA LYS A 31 2.67 -15.80 3.83
C LYS A 31 3.38 -14.78 2.93
N VAL A 32 2.77 -13.62 2.71
CA VAL A 32 3.34 -12.54 1.89
C VAL A 32 4.70 -12.10 2.43
N MET A 33 4.80 -11.91 3.75
CA MET A 33 6.06 -11.51 4.38
C MET A 33 7.16 -12.56 4.21
N THR A 34 6.83 -13.86 4.24
CA THR A 34 7.80 -14.94 4.00
C THR A 34 8.26 -14.97 2.55
N GLU A 35 7.37 -14.69 1.61
CA GLU A 35 7.71 -14.58 0.19
C GLU A 35 8.64 -13.39 -0.07
N LEU A 36 8.41 -12.26 0.59
CA LEU A 36 9.15 -11.01 0.35
C LEU A 36 10.38 -10.82 1.24
N GLU A 37 10.52 -11.55 2.36
CA GLU A 37 11.68 -11.39 3.24
C GLU A 37 13.00 -11.77 2.58
N VAL A 38 12.97 -12.66 1.58
CA VAL A 38 14.17 -13.06 0.82
C VAL A 38 14.76 -11.91 0.00
N GLU A 39 13.94 -10.91 -0.32
CA GLU A 39 14.35 -9.71 -1.04
C GLU A 39 14.85 -8.60 -0.08
N MET A 40 14.81 -8.85 1.23
CA MET A 40 15.16 -7.89 2.27
C MET A 40 16.49 -8.23 2.96
N ARG A 41 17.21 -7.17 3.37
CA ARG A 41 18.45 -7.33 4.15
C ARG A 41 18.20 -7.86 5.56
N THR A 42 17.07 -7.50 6.17
CA THR A 42 16.71 -7.89 7.53
C THR A 42 15.31 -8.46 7.54
N LYS A 43 15.14 -9.60 8.23
CA LYS A 43 13.85 -10.26 8.38
C LYS A 43 12.82 -9.30 9.00
N PRO A 44 11.67 -9.05 8.34
CA PRO A 44 10.61 -8.24 8.91
C PRO A 44 9.91 -8.99 10.04
N SER A 45 9.29 -8.26 10.97
CA SER A 45 8.48 -8.83 12.05
C SER A 45 7.01 -8.48 11.86
N LEU A 46 6.11 -9.42 12.16
CA LEU A 46 4.67 -9.18 12.18
C LEU A 46 4.19 -9.03 13.62
N ILE A 47 3.43 -7.98 13.91
CA ILE A 47 2.75 -7.77 15.18
C ILE A 47 1.26 -7.68 14.93
N VAL A 48 0.47 -8.46 15.67
CA VAL A 48 -0.99 -8.35 15.72
C VAL A 48 -1.33 -7.71 17.07
N THR A 49 -1.95 -6.53 17.04
CA THR A 49 -2.17 -5.77 18.28
C THR A 49 -3.27 -4.72 18.08
N GLU A 50 -3.78 -4.15 19.16
CA GLU A 50 -4.65 -2.98 19.08
C GLU A 50 -3.82 -1.70 19.13
N ARG A 51 -4.13 -0.79 18.22
CA ARG A 51 -3.52 0.52 18.12
C ARG A 51 -4.60 1.60 17.98
N PRO A 52 -4.40 2.79 18.56
CA PRO A 52 -5.37 3.87 18.49
C PRO A 52 -5.50 4.47 17.08
N GLU A 53 -4.50 4.27 16.22
CA GLU A 53 -4.55 4.67 14.81
C GLU A 53 -5.68 3.92 14.06
N PRO A 54 -6.46 4.59 13.19
CA PRO A 54 -7.56 3.96 12.47
C PRO A 54 -7.09 3.14 11.24
N THR A 55 -5.83 2.75 11.12
CA THR A 55 -5.34 1.98 9.97
C THR A 55 -5.29 0.48 10.29
N PRO A 56 -5.89 -0.40 9.45
CA PRO A 56 -5.94 -1.83 9.72
C PRO A 56 -4.59 -2.52 9.51
N LEU A 57 -3.78 -1.97 8.62
CA LEU A 57 -2.40 -2.36 8.37
C LEU A 57 -1.48 -1.14 8.56
N GLY A 58 -0.20 -1.41 8.79
CA GLY A 58 0.83 -0.39 8.78
C GLY A 58 2.24 -0.97 8.88
N ALA A 59 3.22 -0.23 8.37
CA ALA A 59 4.64 -0.58 8.47
C ALA A 59 5.44 0.45 9.29
N LEU A 60 6.39 -0.05 10.07
CA LEU A 60 7.41 0.75 10.74
C LEU A 60 8.80 0.33 10.25
N ALA A 61 9.39 1.11 9.34
CA ALA A 61 10.74 0.90 8.85
C ALA A 61 11.76 1.74 9.66
N TYR A 62 12.79 1.09 10.20
CA TYR A 62 13.83 1.73 11.03
C TYR A 62 15.12 1.99 10.23
N ALA A 63 15.93 2.96 10.65
CA ALA A 63 17.17 3.33 9.96
C ALA A 63 18.15 2.15 9.82
N ASN A 64 18.16 1.24 10.79
CA ASN A 64 18.99 0.03 10.81
C ASN A 64 18.48 -1.12 9.92
N GLY A 65 17.45 -0.88 9.10
CA GLY A 65 16.87 -1.86 8.19
C GLY A 65 15.73 -2.67 8.79
N LYS A 66 15.60 -2.76 10.13
CA LYS A 66 14.49 -3.48 10.76
C LYS A 66 13.16 -2.94 10.24
N CYS A 67 12.22 -3.84 9.98
CA CYS A 67 10.85 -3.48 9.65
C CYS A 67 9.85 -4.26 10.48
N VAL A 68 8.77 -3.59 10.86
CA VAL A 68 7.64 -4.21 11.57
C VAL A 68 6.37 -3.92 10.78
N VAL A 69 5.70 -4.98 10.33
CA VAL A 69 4.34 -4.91 9.78
C VAL A 69 3.37 -5.14 10.92
N ILE A 70 2.30 -4.35 10.97
CA ILE A 70 1.34 -4.34 12.06
C ILE A 70 -0.04 -4.63 11.49
N VAL A 71 -0.73 -5.60 12.08
CA VAL A 71 -2.16 -5.85 11.89
C VAL A 71 -2.88 -5.27 13.10
N ASN A 72 -3.61 -4.18 12.88
CA ASN A 72 -4.30 -3.47 13.94
C ASN A 72 -5.70 -4.04 14.16
N THR A 73 -5.94 -4.71 15.28
CA THR A 73 -7.23 -5.35 15.58
C THR A 73 -8.26 -4.42 16.24
N ASN A 74 -7.94 -3.14 16.42
CA ASN A 74 -8.87 -2.14 16.94
C ASN A 74 -10.11 -2.04 16.04
N GLU A 75 -11.32 -1.97 16.61
CA GLU A 75 -12.58 -1.99 15.86
C GLU A 75 -12.68 -0.87 14.80
N MET A 76 -12.24 0.35 15.12
CA MET A 76 -12.28 1.47 14.17
C MET A 76 -11.32 1.28 13.00
N ALA A 77 -10.16 0.67 13.26
CA ALA A 77 -9.19 0.30 12.25
C ALA A 77 -9.72 -0.86 11.39
N TRP A 78 -10.28 -1.89 12.03
CA TRP A 78 -10.82 -3.06 11.35
C TRP A 78 -11.95 -2.69 10.39
N ALA A 79 -12.83 -1.76 10.80
CA ALA A 79 -13.89 -1.26 9.94
C ALA A 79 -13.38 -0.63 8.63
N GLN A 80 -12.14 -0.13 8.58
CA GLN A 80 -11.56 0.43 7.35
C GLN A 80 -11.30 -0.64 6.28
N TRP A 81 -11.23 -1.93 6.64
CA TRP A 81 -11.21 -3.00 5.64
C TRP A 81 -12.40 -2.92 4.69
N GLY A 82 -13.55 -2.42 5.16
CA GLY A 82 -14.76 -2.18 4.37
C GLY A 82 -14.58 -1.23 3.17
N ARG A 83 -13.49 -0.45 3.14
CA ARG A 83 -13.13 0.38 1.97
C ARG A 83 -12.59 -0.45 0.81
N PHE A 84 -11.95 -1.57 1.12
CA PHE A 84 -11.27 -2.45 0.16
C PHE A 84 -12.05 -3.74 -0.09
N LEU A 85 -12.81 -4.18 0.91
CA LEU A 85 -13.45 -5.49 0.96
C LEU A 85 -14.96 -5.30 1.17
N ASN A 86 -15.76 -5.98 0.36
CA ASN A 86 -17.22 -5.98 0.42
C ASN A 86 -17.77 -7.29 -0.17
N GLU A 87 -19.08 -7.49 -0.11
CA GLU A 87 -19.68 -8.75 -0.59
C GLU A 87 -19.46 -8.97 -2.09
N SER A 88 -19.48 -7.90 -2.89
CA SER A 88 -19.29 -8.01 -4.35
C SER A 88 -17.89 -8.48 -4.76
N ASN A 89 -16.90 -8.31 -3.89
CA ASN A 89 -15.52 -8.72 -4.13
C ASN A 89 -15.03 -9.83 -3.19
N ARG A 90 -15.94 -10.52 -2.50
CA ARG A 90 -15.64 -11.54 -1.49
C ARG A 90 -14.74 -12.68 -1.99
N ALA A 91 -14.93 -13.09 -3.24
CA ALA A 91 -14.10 -14.10 -3.88
C ALA A 91 -12.62 -13.70 -4.02
N HIS A 92 -12.31 -12.40 -3.92
CA HIS A 92 -10.98 -11.82 -4.11
C HIS A 92 -10.35 -11.27 -2.83
N TRP A 93 -11.01 -11.40 -1.67
CA TRP A 93 -10.54 -10.81 -0.41
C TRP A 93 -9.11 -11.25 -0.05
N GLN A 94 -8.79 -12.52 -0.23
CA GLN A 94 -7.46 -13.03 0.10
C GLN A 94 -6.36 -12.34 -0.72
N GLN A 95 -6.59 -12.13 -2.02
CA GLN A 95 -5.63 -11.50 -2.90
C GLN A 95 -5.54 -9.98 -2.66
N ILE A 96 -6.67 -9.33 -2.36
CA ILE A 96 -6.69 -7.90 -1.98
C ILE A 96 -5.90 -7.69 -0.68
N ILE A 97 -6.15 -8.50 0.36
CA ILE A 97 -5.39 -8.44 1.62
C ILE A 97 -3.91 -8.72 1.36
N ALA A 98 -3.58 -9.71 0.54
CA ALA A 98 -2.19 -10.03 0.22
C ALA A 98 -1.47 -8.87 -0.47
N ALA A 99 -2.12 -8.21 -1.43
CA ALA A 99 -1.59 -7.03 -2.09
C ALA A 99 -1.48 -5.83 -1.12
N SER A 100 -2.41 -5.65 -0.19
CA SER A 100 -2.30 -4.64 0.88
C SER A 100 -1.11 -4.92 1.81
N VAL A 101 -0.81 -6.18 2.13
CA VAL A 101 0.40 -6.51 2.90
C VAL A 101 1.66 -6.25 2.07
N ALA A 102 1.64 -6.56 0.78
CA ALA A 102 2.77 -6.27 -0.12
C ALA A 102 3.03 -4.76 -0.22
N HIS A 103 1.99 -3.92 -0.18
CA HIS A 103 2.12 -2.47 -0.05
C HIS A 103 2.89 -2.09 1.22
N GLU A 104 2.49 -2.60 2.40
CA GLU A 104 3.23 -2.33 3.65
C GLU A 104 4.69 -2.79 3.59
N MET A 105 4.93 -3.94 2.94
CA MET A 105 6.29 -4.43 2.68
C MET A 105 7.07 -3.51 1.73
N GLY A 106 6.40 -2.82 0.82
CA GLY A 106 6.99 -1.78 -0.03
C GLY A 106 7.59 -0.64 0.79
N HIS A 107 6.95 -0.21 1.89
CA HIS A 107 7.55 0.77 2.81
C HIS A 107 8.78 0.22 3.55
N CYS A 108 8.89 -1.10 3.70
CA CYS A 108 10.04 -1.74 4.32
C CYS A 108 11.26 -1.87 3.41
N PHE A 109 11.10 -1.81 2.08
CA PHE A 109 12.22 -1.95 1.17
C PHE A 109 13.20 -0.77 1.30
N ARG A 110 14.50 -1.08 1.21
CA ARG A 110 15.57 -0.06 1.27
C ARG A 110 15.40 0.95 0.14
N GLU A 111 15.03 0.44 -1.03
CA GLU A 111 14.82 1.15 -2.27
C GLU A 111 13.74 2.23 -2.11
N SER A 112 12.73 2.03 -1.24
CA SER A 112 11.72 3.06 -0.94
C SER A 112 12.37 4.36 -0.44
N ARG A 113 13.33 4.27 0.49
CA ARG A 113 14.03 5.47 1.01
C ARG A 113 14.92 6.12 -0.04
N SER A 114 15.65 5.31 -0.79
CA SER A 114 16.52 5.80 -1.86
C SER A 114 15.72 6.45 -2.98
N PHE A 115 14.56 5.89 -3.35
CA PHE A 115 13.65 6.45 -4.32
C PHE A 115 13.16 7.83 -3.89
N VAL A 116 12.68 7.96 -2.66
CA VAL A 116 12.17 9.23 -2.12
C VAL A 116 13.22 10.32 -2.08
N ALA A 117 14.47 9.96 -1.79
CA ALA A 117 15.57 10.91 -1.73
C ALA A 117 16.04 11.39 -3.11
N ASN A 118 15.88 10.57 -4.15
CA ASN A 118 16.54 10.78 -5.45
C ASN A 118 15.57 11.05 -6.61
N TYR A 119 14.29 10.73 -6.49
CA TYR A 119 13.33 10.91 -7.57
C TYR A 119 12.69 12.31 -7.50
N GLU A 120 13.01 13.14 -8.49
CA GLU A 120 12.31 14.39 -8.76
C GLU A 120 11.02 14.05 -9.51
N VAL A 121 9.89 14.48 -8.96
CA VAL A 121 8.61 14.38 -9.67
C VAL A 121 8.25 15.80 -10.07
N ASP A 122 7.91 15.99 -11.35
CA ASP A 122 7.45 17.28 -11.83
C ASP A 122 6.23 17.74 -11.00
N GLU A 123 6.32 18.93 -10.42
CA GLU A 123 5.25 19.52 -9.61
C GLU A 123 3.94 19.59 -10.40
N ASP A 124 3.96 19.78 -11.73
CA ASP A 124 2.75 19.86 -12.54
C ASP A 124 2.07 18.50 -12.76
N GLU A 125 2.83 17.39 -12.71
CA GLU A 125 2.27 16.05 -12.69
C GLU A 125 1.53 15.76 -11.39
N PHE A 126 2.01 16.37 -10.30
CA PHE A 126 1.37 16.42 -8.99
C PHE A 126 0.30 17.53 -8.85
N ARG A 127 0.31 18.64 -9.59
CA ARG A 127 -0.64 19.76 -9.37
C ARG A 127 -2.05 19.51 -9.87
N GLY A 128 -2.27 18.49 -10.70
CA GLY A 128 -3.61 17.92 -10.89
C GLY A 128 -4.25 17.37 -9.60
N ILE A 129 -3.50 17.35 -8.48
CA ILE A 129 -3.82 16.74 -7.18
C ILE A 129 -3.91 17.81 -6.05
N GLN A 130 -3.64 19.10 -6.30
CA GLN A 130 -3.55 20.15 -5.26
C GLN A 130 -4.50 21.35 -5.43
N ASN A 131 -5.78 21.14 -5.75
CA ASN A 131 -6.77 22.20 -5.51
C ASN A 131 -7.27 22.19 -4.05
N THR A 132 -6.35 22.34 -3.09
CA THR A 132 -6.67 22.90 -1.76
C THR A 132 -5.53 23.82 -1.36
N GLY A 133 -5.80 25.12 -1.38
CA GLY A 133 -4.79 26.15 -1.17
C GLY A 133 -4.28 26.22 0.27
N GLY A 134 -3.02 26.69 0.40
CA GLY A 134 -2.57 27.48 1.54
C GLY A 134 -1.64 26.82 2.57
N PHE A 135 -0.39 27.32 2.55
CA PHE A 135 0.62 27.40 3.63
C PHE A 135 1.54 26.19 3.94
N GLY A 136 2.82 26.31 3.53
CA GLY A 136 3.98 25.91 4.35
C GLY A 136 4.69 24.60 4.00
N PRO A 137 6.01 24.47 4.28
CA PRO A 137 6.92 23.63 3.50
C PRO A 137 6.96 22.17 3.92
N LYS A 138 6.40 21.29 3.07
CA LYS A 138 7.02 20.09 2.44
C LYS A 138 5.92 19.09 2.02
N PRO A 139 5.41 19.14 0.78
CA PRO A 139 4.35 18.25 0.32
C PRO A 139 4.82 16.92 -0.32
N GLU A 140 6.11 16.57 -0.35
CA GLU A 140 6.58 15.56 -1.33
C GLU A 140 6.95 14.17 -0.80
N MET A 141 7.47 14.04 0.42
CA MET A 141 8.13 12.78 0.82
C MET A 141 7.17 11.60 1.01
N VAL A 142 5.96 11.86 1.52
CA VAL A 142 4.98 10.82 1.87
C VAL A 142 4.34 10.24 0.60
N TYR A 143 4.07 11.05 -0.42
CA TYR A 143 3.51 10.58 -1.69
C TYR A 143 4.45 9.67 -2.48
N LYS A 144 5.75 10.00 -2.54
CA LYS A 144 6.74 9.17 -3.23
C LYS A 144 6.87 7.80 -2.56
N GLN A 145 6.71 7.74 -1.22
CA GLN A 145 6.69 6.48 -0.47
C GLN A 145 5.45 5.65 -0.78
N GLU A 146 4.25 6.25 -0.79
CA GLU A 146 3.00 5.59 -1.13
C GLU A 146 3.00 5.07 -2.58
N LEU A 147 3.47 5.89 -3.53
CA LEU A 147 3.57 5.51 -4.94
C LEU A 147 4.52 4.32 -5.13
N PHE A 148 5.65 4.31 -4.42
CA PHE A 148 6.57 3.18 -4.42
C PHE A 148 5.92 1.92 -3.86
N ALA A 149 5.26 2.03 -2.70
CA ALA A 149 4.60 0.91 -2.05
C ALA A 149 3.43 0.35 -2.88
N ASP A 150 2.62 1.20 -3.50
CA ASP A 150 1.57 0.79 -4.44
C ASP A 150 2.16 0.09 -5.68
N THR A 151 3.29 0.56 -6.19
CA THR A 151 3.98 -0.08 -7.32
C THR A 151 4.45 -1.50 -6.95
N VAL A 152 5.01 -1.68 -5.75
CA VAL A 152 5.37 -3.00 -5.21
C VAL A 152 4.14 -3.90 -5.10
N ALA A 153 3.02 -3.38 -4.59
CA ALA A 153 1.79 -4.15 -4.45
C ALA A 153 1.20 -4.58 -5.80
N ILE A 154 1.25 -3.72 -6.82
CA ILE A 154 0.80 -4.05 -8.18
C ILE A 154 1.69 -5.15 -8.77
N LEU A 155 3.01 -5.04 -8.64
CA LEU A 155 3.94 -6.08 -9.10
C LEU A 155 3.66 -7.41 -8.39
N TYR A 156 3.50 -7.38 -7.07
CA TYR A 156 3.14 -8.55 -6.28
C TYR A 156 1.82 -9.19 -6.75
N ALA A 157 0.78 -8.38 -6.98
CA ALA A 157 -0.51 -8.86 -7.46
C ALA A 157 -0.40 -9.52 -8.84
N LYS A 158 0.36 -8.94 -9.78
CA LYS A 158 0.60 -9.54 -11.10
C LYS A 158 1.25 -10.91 -11.03
N GLU A 159 2.16 -11.10 -10.08
CA GLU A 159 2.93 -12.35 -9.95
C GLU A 159 2.17 -13.43 -9.17
N ASN A 160 1.30 -13.04 -8.24
CA ASN A 160 0.75 -13.96 -7.24
C ASN A 160 -0.78 -14.12 -7.28
N ALA A 161 -1.51 -13.21 -7.92
CA ALA A 161 -2.98 -13.30 -7.99
C ALA A 161 -3.50 -14.13 -9.18
N GLY A 162 -2.62 -14.58 -10.08
CA GLY A 162 -2.98 -15.37 -11.26
C GLY A 162 -4.00 -14.65 -12.15
N ASN A 163 -5.06 -15.34 -12.55
CA ASN A 163 -6.14 -14.78 -13.38
C ASN A 163 -6.91 -13.62 -12.71
N ASN A 164 -6.71 -13.39 -11.41
CA ASN A 164 -7.38 -12.31 -10.67
C ASN A 164 -6.53 -11.02 -10.59
N ALA A 165 -5.32 -11.00 -11.16
CA ALA A 165 -4.40 -9.87 -11.03
C ALA A 165 -5.03 -8.53 -11.42
N ASP A 166 -5.65 -8.45 -12.60
CA ASP A 166 -6.25 -7.22 -13.10
C ASP A 166 -7.36 -6.70 -12.17
N TYR A 167 -8.20 -7.61 -11.65
CA TYR A 167 -9.26 -7.25 -10.71
C TYR A 167 -8.71 -6.70 -9.39
N VAL A 168 -7.66 -7.33 -8.85
CA VAL A 168 -7.03 -6.90 -7.58
C VAL A 168 -6.39 -5.52 -7.77
N ILE A 169 -5.68 -5.32 -8.88
CA ILE A 169 -5.05 -4.05 -9.24
C ILE A 169 -6.10 -2.95 -9.39
N GLU A 170 -7.18 -3.22 -10.13
CA GLU A 170 -8.28 -2.26 -10.29
C GLU A 170 -8.93 -1.92 -8.94
N SER A 171 -9.16 -2.92 -8.09
CA SER A 171 -9.71 -2.71 -6.74
C SER A 171 -8.82 -1.81 -5.88
N MET A 172 -7.49 -1.98 -5.97
CA MET A 172 -6.53 -1.13 -5.27
C MET A 172 -6.57 0.31 -5.78
N ILE A 173 -6.59 0.52 -7.10
CA ILE A 173 -6.67 1.86 -7.70
C ILE A 173 -7.95 2.57 -7.29
N GLN A 174 -9.10 1.90 -7.42
CA GLN A 174 -10.40 2.46 -7.03
C GLN A 174 -10.44 2.80 -5.54
N ALA A 175 -9.83 1.98 -4.69
CA ALA A 175 -9.73 2.27 -3.26
C ALA A 175 -8.85 3.50 -3.00
N ARG A 176 -7.74 3.66 -3.72
CA ARG A 176 -6.88 4.86 -3.63
C ARG A 176 -7.59 6.12 -4.13
N GLU A 177 -8.33 6.05 -5.24
CA GLU A 177 -9.14 7.17 -5.75
C GLU A 177 -10.23 7.60 -4.76
N LYS A 178 -10.88 6.65 -4.10
CA LYS A 178 -11.89 6.95 -3.06
C LYS A 178 -11.25 7.46 -1.78
N PHE A 179 -10.07 6.96 -1.42
CA PHE A 179 -9.35 7.39 -0.23
C PHE A 179 -8.76 8.79 -0.41
N SER A 180 -8.27 9.12 -1.60
CA SER A 180 -7.69 10.43 -1.90
C SER A 180 -8.66 11.60 -1.80
N ALA A 181 -9.96 11.35 -1.95
CA ALA A 181 -11.00 12.34 -1.67
C ALA A 181 -11.05 12.77 -0.19
N ASN A 182 -10.57 11.91 0.73
CA ASN A 182 -10.54 12.17 2.17
C ASN A 182 -9.13 12.45 2.69
N ASP A 183 -8.11 11.84 2.09
CA ASP A 183 -6.71 12.05 2.41
C ASP A 183 -5.89 12.16 1.12
N PRO A 184 -5.62 13.41 0.67
CA PRO A 184 -4.90 13.65 -0.56
C PRO A 184 -3.54 12.94 -0.64
N THR A 185 -2.88 12.60 0.48
CA THR A 185 -1.54 11.97 0.48
C THR A 185 -1.45 10.61 -0.19
N HIS A 186 -2.59 10.00 -0.48
CA HIS A 186 -2.71 8.68 -1.09
C HIS A 186 -3.27 8.73 -2.52
N ASN A 187 -3.28 9.91 -3.15
CA ASN A 187 -3.72 10.08 -4.53
C ASN A 187 -2.66 9.62 -5.55
N THR A 188 -2.37 8.32 -5.57
CA THR A 188 -1.38 7.70 -6.47
C THR A 188 -2.00 7.22 -7.79
N ALA A 189 -3.33 7.13 -7.86
CA ALA A 189 -4.09 6.47 -8.93
C ALA A 189 -3.73 6.93 -10.35
N LYS A 190 -3.58 8.24 -10.59
CA LYS A 190 -3.20 8.78 -11.90
C LYS A 190 -1.84 8.24 -12.36
N MET A 191 -0.86 8.18 -11.47
CA MET A 191 0.48 7.71 -11.77
C MET A 191 0.51 6.18 -11.91
N LEU A 192 -0.25 5.46 -11.07
CA LEU A 192 -0.41 4.01 -11.18
C LEU A 192 -1.05 3.60 -12.52
N ASN A 193 -2.06 4.33 -12.99
CA ASN A 193 -2.67 4.07 -14.29
C ASN A 193 -1.67 4.21 -15.46
N ARG A 194 -0.74 5.18 -15.39
CA ARG A 194 0.35 5.32 -16.37
C ARG A 194 1.31 4.14 -16.33
N LEU A 195 1.70 3.71 -15.13
CA LEU A 195 2.56 2.54 -14.95
C LEU A 195 1.92 1.27 -15.52
N ILE A 196 0.64 1.04 -15.24
CA ILE A 196 -0.09 -0.14 -15.72
C ILE A 196 -0.11 -0.20 -17.25
N ALA A 197 -0.33 0.95 -17.89
CA ALA A 197 -0.29 1.07 -19.36
C ALA A 197 1.10 0.71 -19.94
N ALA A 198 2.19 0.90 -19.18
CA ALA A 198 3.56 0.61 -19.59
C ALA A 198 3.96 -0.88 -19.48
N LYS A 199 3.01 -1.81 -19.25
CA LYS A 199 3.26 -3.25 -19.06
C LYS A 199 4.27 -3.55 -17.94
N MET A 200 3.90 -3.19 -16.72
CA MET A 200 4.70 -3.48 -15.52
C MET A 200 5.01 -4.97 -15.38
N THR A 201 6.29 -5.33 -15.48
CA THR A 201 6.84 -6.63 -15.11
C THR A 201 8.22 -6.42 -14.51
N ARG A 202 8.67 -7.42 -13.75
CA ARG A 202 10.09 -7.53 -13.42
C ARG A 202 10.95 -7.82 -14.66
N GLN A 203 12.22 -7.47 -14.59
CA GLN A 203 13.28 -7.77 -15.56
C GLN A 203 14.37 -8.62 -14.90
N GLY A 204 14.66 -9.79 -15.47
CA GLY A 204 15.67 -10.71 -14.96
C GLY A 204 15.41 -11.10 -13.50
N ASP A 205 16.46 -11.06 -12.67
CA ASP A 205 16.43 -11.44 -11.25
C ASP A 205 16.27 -10.24 -10.30
N GLU A 206 15.66 -9.14 -10.76
CA GLU A 206 15.47 -7.97 -9.90
C GLU A 206 14.48 -8.26 -8.75
N THR A 207 14.69 -7.61 -7.60
CA THR A 207 13.72 -7.61 -6.51
C THR A 207 12.52 -6.73 -6.87
N LEU A 208 11.38 -6.91 -6.20
CA LEU A 208 10.23 -6.02 -6.34
C LEU A 208 10.59 -4.55 -6.08
N GLY A 209 11.47 -4.29 -5.10
CA GLY A 209 11.94 -2.94 -4.81
C GLY A 209 12.76 -2.31 -5.94
N LEU A 210 13.62 -3.09 -6.60
CA LEU A 210 14.40 -2.63 -7.75
C LEU A 210 13.50 -2.41 -8.98
N ALA A 211 12.57 -3.33 -9.22
CA ALA A 211 11.58 -3.21 -10.29
C ALA A 211 10.71 -1.96 -10.12
N ALA A 212 10.23 -1.71 -8.89
CA ALA A 212 9.44 -0.53 -8.58
C ALA A 212 10.23 0.75 -8.84
N THR A 213 11.50 0.81 -8.40
CA THR A 213 12.40 1.95 -8.67
C THR A 213 12.55 2.18 -10.17
N ARG A 214 12.86 1.13 -10.93
CA ARG A 214 13.09 1.21 -12.39
C ARG A 214 11.83 1.69 -13.13
N LEU A 215 10.68 1.13 -12.79
CA LEU A 215 9.41 1.46 -13.43
C LEU A 215 8.99 2.90 -13.15
N LEU A 216 9.17 3.35 -11.90
CA LEU A 216 8.86 4.72 -11.51
C LEU A 216 9.83 5.72 -12.12
N SER A 217 11.12 5.41 -12.18
CA SER A 217 12.11 6.28 -12.83
C SER A 217 11.96 6.41 -14.35
N ALA A 218 11.10 5.60 -14.97
CA ALA A 218 10.82 5.63 -16.40
C ALA A 218 9.54 6.42 -16.77
N LEU A 219 8.80 6.89 -15.76
CA LEU A 219 7.72 7.86 -15.92
C LEU A 219 8.31 9.28 -15.96
#